data_AF-A0A9D2IV20-F1
#
_entry.id   AF-A0A9D2IV20-F1
#
_cell.length_a   1.000
_cell.length_b   1.000
_cell.length_c   1.000
_cell.angle_alpha   90.00
_cell.angle_beta   90.00
_cell.angle_gamma   90.00
#
_symmetry.space_group_name_H-M   'P 1'
#
loop_
_entity.id
_entity.type
_entity.pdbx_description
1 polymer ?
#
loop_
_entity_poly.entity_id
_entity_poly.type
_entity_poly.pdbx_seq_one_letter_code
_entity_poly.pdbx_strand_id
1 'polypeptide(L)'
;MRRHGKIVTCAVALILTFAASLCTGCTAGSYSEEQHIQRVTERAEERFLGEGSEYTGLEVYPIYNGYDELNYMLIELEPQGFMYVLIRDDVTFEWISGVGMYLCSELEPVSWMPYRVHEGMREEVVDENGHTSIYTDRELFRDENGDVIIYHQSHFKVAGIENERRYLLSIVSVSHGSGSDALIPAVKRGDQYLNLVDGTLIDYEPGMQSATYAVEHLSFIPKYDFSL
;
A
#
# COMPACT_ATOMS: atom_id res chain seq x y z
N MET A 1 -12.24 25.01 -53.68
CA MET A 1 -11.10 24.62 -52.82
C MET A 1 -11.33 24.73 -51.30
N ARG A 2 -12.47 25.26 -50.80
CA ARG A 2 -12.72 25.44 -49.33
C ARG A 2 -13.32 24.23 -48.59
N ARG A 3 -13.85 23.22 -49.29
CA ARG A 3 -14.51 22.04 -48.68
C ARG A 3 -13.52 20.96 -48.21
N HIS A 4 -12.41 20.77 -48.90
CA HIS A 4 -11.43 19.73 -48.55
C HIS A 4 -10.60 20.07 -47.31
N GLY A 5 -10.33 21.37 -47.07
CA GLY A 5 -9.62 21.80 -45.85
C GLY A 5 -10.33 21.38 -44.57
N LYS A 6 -11.65 21.59 -44.47
CA LYS A 6 -12.44 21.23 -43.28
C LYS A 6 -12.51 19.71 -43.03
N ILE A 7 -12.55 18.92 -44.10
CA ILE A 7 -12.57 17.45 -44.02
C ILE A 7 -11.23 16.92 -43.51
N VAL A 8 -10.12 17.49 -44.00
CA VAL A 8 -8.77 17.14 -43.54
C VAL A 8 -8.57 17.55 -42.08
N THR A 9 -9.03 18.73 -41.66
CA THR A 9 -8.93 19.16 -40.25
C THR A 9 -9.75 18.26 -39.32
N CYS A 10 -10.98 17.86 -39.71
CA CYS A 10 -11.78 16.92 -38.92
C CYS A 10 -11.15 15.51 -38.86
N ALA A 11 -10.54 15.04 -39.96
CA ALA A 11 -9.86 13.75 -39.98
C ALA A 11 -8.62 13.75 -39.09
N VAL A 12 -7.82 14.82 -39.09
CA VAL A 12 -6.66 14.97 -38.21
C VAL A 12 -7.08 15.05 -36.74
N ALA A 13 -8.16 15.79 -36.42
CA ALA A 13 -8.71 15.84 -35.07
C ALA A 13 -9.22 14.47 -34.59
N LEU A 14 -9.89 13.71 -35.47
CA LEU A 14 -10.33 12.34 -35.19
C LEU A 14 -9.17 11.38 -34.99
N ILE A 15 -8.09 11.49 -35.77
CA ILE A 15 -6.88 10.67 -35.60
C ILE A 15 -6.17 11.03 -34.31
N LEU A 16 -6.11 12.32 -33.93
CA LEU A 16 -5.51 12.76 -32.67
C LEU A 16 -6.34 12.32 -31.45
N THR A 17 -7.67 12.35 -31.52
CA THR A 17 -8.52 11.80 -30.45
C THR A 17 -8.46 10.27 -30.40
N PHE A 18 -8.36 9.58 -31.55
CA PHE A 18 -8.14 8.14 -31.59
C PHE A 18 -6.76 7.76 -31.04
N ALA A 19 -5.71 8.52 -31.36
CA ALA A 19 -4.35 8.32 -30.83
C ALA A 19 -4.31 8.60 -29.32
N ALA A 20 -4.97 9.65 -28.83
CA ALA A 20 -5.13 9.90 -27.40
C ALA A 20 -5.93 8.78 -26.70
N SER A 21 -6.90 8.17 -27.38
CA SER A 21 -7.63 7.00 -26.84
C SER A 21 -6.82 5.71 -26.87
N LEU A 22 -5.89 5.54 -27.83
CA LEU A 22 -5.00 4.38 -27.92
C LEU A 22 -3.88 4.40 -26.87
N CYS A 23 -3.58 5.56 -26.27
CA CYS A 23 -2.67 5.67 -25.13
C CYS A 23 -3.30 5.26 -23.78
N THR A 24 -4.57 4.85 -23.75
CA THR A 24 -5.25 4.39 -22.52
C THR A 24 -4.98 2.93 -22.16
N GLY A 25 -4.16 2.23 -22.95
CA GLY A 25 -3.81 0.81 -22.79
C GLY A 25 -2.44 0.55 -22.16
N CYS A 26 -1.98 1.39 -21.24
CA CYS A 26 -0.64 1.28 -20.64
C CYS A 26 -0.68 0.38 -19.39
N THR A 27 0.20 -0.64 -19.33
CA THR A 27 0.43 -1.45 -18.11
C THR A 27 1.15 -0.63 -17.05
N ALA A 28 1.26 -1.12 -15.81
CA ALA A 28 2.00 -0.42 -14.77
C ALA A 28 3.46 -0.18 -15.18
N GLY A 29 4.12 -1.16 -15.78
CA GLY A 29 5.50 -1.03 -16.27
C GLY A 29 5.72 0.03 -17.36
N SER A 30 4.66 0.68 -17.85
CA SER A 30 4.76 1.80 -18.80
C SER A 30 4.98 3.17 -18.12
N TYR A 31 4.81 3.25 -16.79
CA TYR A 31 4.93 4.50 -16.03
C TYR A 31 6.26 4.54 -15.26
N SER A 32 6.84 5.74 -15.14
CA SER A 32 7.95 5.97 -14.20
C SER A 32 7.43 6.00 -12.75
N GLU A 33 8.36 5.91 -11.81
CA GLU A 33 8.06 6.06 -10.38
C GLU A 33 7.34 7.37 -10.08
N GLU A 34 7.83 8.50 -10.62
CA GLU A 34 7.22 9.81 -10.44
C GLU A 34 5.80 9.89 -11.03
N GLN A 35 5.58 9.22 -12.15
CA GLN A 35 4.25 9.13 -12.77
C GLN A 35 3.29 8.30 -11.91
N HIS A 36 3.76 7.20 -11.32
CA HIS A 36 2.95 6.43 -10.37
C HIS A 36 2.63 7.26 -9.12
N ILE A 37 3.62 7.95 -8.54
CA ILE A 37 3.42 8.83 -7.39
C ILE A 37 2.35 9.88 -7.72
N GLN A 38 2.52 10.63 -8.80
CA GLN A 38 1.55 11.65 -9.21
C GLN A 38 0.14 11.08 -9.38
N ARG A 39 0.00 9.94 -10.07
CA ARG A 39 -1.30 9.30 -10.33
C ARG A 39 -1.98 8.80 -9.07
N VAL A 40 -1.22 8.29 -8.11
CA VAL A 40 -1.74 7.84 -6.80
C VAL A 40 -2.10 9.05 -5.96
N THR A 41 -1.27 10.10 -5.94
CA THR A 41 -1.57 11.37 -5.26
C THR A 41 -2.89 11.96 -5.75
N GLU A 42 -3.06 12.18 -7.05
CA GLU A 42 -4.28 12.79 -7.61
C GLU A 42 -5.55 12.01 -7.22
N ARG A 43 -5.49 10.67 -7.27
CA ARG A 43 -6.63 9.81 -6.88
C ARG A 43 -6.87 9.78 -5.38
N ALA A 44 -5.81 9.75 -4.58
CA ALA A 44 -5.90 9.80 -3.13
C ALA A 44 -6.46 11.15 -2.66
N GLU A 45 -6.08 12.26 -3.31
CA GLU A 45 -6.64 13.59 -3.02
C GLU A 45 -8.14 13.63 -3.31
N GLU A 46 -8.58 13.08 -4.45
CA GLU A 46 -10.00 12.98 -4.80
C GLU A 46 -10.78 12.13 -3.78
N ARG A 47 -10.20 11.00 -3.33
CA ARG A 47 -10.84 10.09 -2.38
C ARG A 47 -10.88 10.64 -0.95
N PHE A 48 -9.80 11.25 -0.48
CA PHE A 48 -9.60 11.55 0.94
C PHE A 48 -9.64 13.03 1.29
N LEU A 49 -9.49 13.98 0.36
CA LEU A 49 -9.43 15.43 0.67
C LEU A 49 -10.65 16.22 0.17
N GLY A 50 -11.79 15.55 0.03
CA GLY A 50 -13.06 16.18 -0.36
C GLY A 50 -13.68 17.09 0.71
N GLU A 51 -14.78 17.76 0.35
CA GLU A 51 -15.53 18.61 1.28
C GLU A 51 -16.06 17.80 2.48
N GLY A 52 -15.75 18.27 3.70
CA GLY A 52 -16.12 17.58 4.93
C GLY A 52 -15.17 16.46 5.35
N SER A 53 -14.05 16.28 4.65
CA SER A 53 -13.00 15.34 5.08
C SER A 53 -12.40 15.73 6.43
N GLU A 54 -12.06 14.71 7.22
CA GLU A 54 -11.23 14.85 8.43
C GLU A 54 -9.74 15.06 8.11
N TYR A 55 -9.32 14.70 6.89
CA TYR A 55 -7.93 14.80 6.44
C TYR A 55 -7.68 16.16 5.78
N THR A 56 -6.51 16.72 6.07
CA THR A 56 -6.10 18.07 5.63
C THR A 56 -4.97 18.06 4.61
N GLY A 57 -4.34 16.90 4.41
CA GLY A 57 -3.26 16.70 3.47
C GLY A 57 -2.88 15.23 3.39
N LEU A 58 -2.06 14.91 2.39
CA LEU A 58 -1.49 13.58 2.23
C LEU A 58 -0.11 13.64 1.56
N GLU A 59 0.67 12.59 1.76
CA GLU A 59 1.93 12.34 1.08
C GLU A 59 1.96 10.91 0.54
N VAL A 60 2.60 10.71 -0.61
CA VAL A 60 2.69 9.40 -1.25
C VAL A 60 4.15 8.99 -1.41
N TYR A 61 4.48 7.79 -0.95
CA TYR A 61 5.84 7.26 -0.98
C TYR A 61 5.94 5.95 -1.77
N PRO A 62 6.99 5.78 -2.59
CA PRO A 62 7.26 4.51 -3.26
C PRO A 62 7.72 3.45 -2.26
N ILE A 63 7.24 2.23 -2.47
CA ILE A 63 7.64 1.04 -1.72
C ILE A 63 8.04 -0.07 -2.70
N TYR A 64 9.22 -0.63 -2.46
CA TYR A 64 9.80 -1.67 -3.30
C TYR A 64 9.59 -3.07 -2.69
N ASN A 65 9.60 -4.08 -3.54
CA ASN A 65 9.63 -5.48 -3.11
C ASN A 65 11.06 -5.95 -2.80
N GLY A 66 11.22 -7.22 -2.40
CA GLY A 66 12.53 -7.83 -2.12
C GLY A 66 13.48 -7.94 -3.32
N TYR A 67 13.03 -7.61 -4.52
CA TYR A 67 13.81 -7.59 -5.77
C TYR A 67 14.15 -6.17 -6.25
N ASP A 68 13.96 -5.16 -5.39
CA ASP A 68 14.14 -3.73 -5.72
C ASP A 68 13.20 -3.22 -6.83
N GLU A 69 12.06 -3.89 -7.05
CA GLU A 69 11.03 -3.46 -8.00
C GLU A 69 9.93 -2.68 -7.27
N LEU A 70 9.47 -1.58 -7.89
CA LEU A 70 8.37 -0.77 -7.38
C LEU A 70 7.06 -1.53 -7.55
N ASN A 71 6.52 -2.05 -6.44
CA ASN A 71 5.27 -2.83 -6.45
C ASN A 71 4.17 -2.19 -5.61
N TYR A 72 4.52 -1.29 -4.69
CA TYR A 72 3.57 -0.71 -3.75
C TYR A 72 3.80 0.79 -3.59
N MET A 73 2.79 1.47 -3.05
CA MET A 73 2.88 2.84 -2.56
C MET A 73 2.35 2.90 -1.12
N LEU A 74 2.84 3.87 -0.36
CA LEU A 74 2.28 4.29 0.92
C LEU A 74 1.54 5.61 0.71
N ILE A 75 0.33 5.72 1.25
CA ILE A 75 -0.32 7.01 1.47
C ILE A 75 -0.23 7.30 2.97
N GLU A 76 0.33 8.45 3.32
CA GLU A 76 0.31 9.03 4.66
C GLU A 76 -0.67 10.20 4.68
N LEU A 77 -1.59 10.21 5.63
CA LEU A 77 -2.63 11.23 5.78
C LEU A 77 -2.32 12.14 6.98
N GLU A 78 -2.71 13.40 6.86
CA GLU A 78 -2.63 14.40 7.93
C GLU A 78 -4.02 14.72 8.50
N PRO A 79 -4.22 14.74 9.83
CA PRO A 79 -3.19 14.70 10.88
C PRO A 79 -2.67 13.30 11.25
N GLN A 80 -3.40 12.23 10.92
CA GLN A 80 -2.99 10.84 11.14
C GLN A 80 -3.75 9.90 10.21
N GLY A 81 -3.21 8.72 9.96
CA GLY A 81 -3.80 7.70 9.08
C GLY A 81 -2.83 7.32 7.97
N PHE A 82 -2.83 6.05 7.58
CA PHE A 82 -2.05 5.60 6.44
C PHE A 82 -2.72 4.42 5.74
N MET A 83 -2.25 4.14 4.53
CA MET A 83 -2.74 3.03 3.72
C MET A 83 -1.68 2.55 2.75
N TYR A 84 -1.65 1.24 2.49
CA TYR A 84 -0.83 0.68 1.43
C TYR A 84 -1.63 0.54 0.14
N VAL A 85 -0.95 0.71 -0.98
CA VAL A 85 -1.53 0.59 -2.32
C VAL A 85 -0.68 -0.39 -3.12
N LEU A 86 -1.28 -1.42 -3.68
CA LEU A 86 -0.67 -2.32 -4.65
C LEU A 86 -0.73 -1.68 -6.05
N ILE A 87 0.39 -1.71 -6.76
CA ILE A 87 0.47 -1.36 -8.18
C ILE A 87 0.32 -2.65 -8.99
N ARG A 88 -0.73 -2.70 -9.82
CA ARG A 88 -1.06 -3.85 -10.64
C ARG A 88 -0.55 -3.72 -12.06
N ASP A 89 0.36 -4.60 -12.44
CA ASP A 89 0.87 -4.66 -13.82
C ASP A 89 -0.04 -5.48 -14.77
N ASP A 90 -1.00 -6.23 -14.22
CA ASP A 90 -1.92 -7.08 -14.99
C ASP A 90 -3.14 -6.32 -15.58
N VAL A 91 -3.28 -5.02 -15.28
CA VAL A 91 -4.39 -4.19 -15.74
C VAL A 91 -3.95 -3.34 -16.92
N THR A 92 -4.45 -3.68 -18.12
CA THR A 92 -4.23 -2.92 -19.36
C THR A 92 -5.38 -1.97 -19.71
N PHE A 93 -6.59 -2.16 -19.16
CA PHE A 93 -7.78 -1.38 -19.51
C PHE A 93 -8.69 -1.16 -18.29
N GLU A 94 -8.35 -0.19 -17.44
CA GLU A 94 -9.07 0.14 -16.20
C GLU A 94 -10.59 0.35 -16.41
N TRP A 95 -10.96 0.95 -17.56
CA TRP A 95 -12.36 1.27 -17.90
C TRP A 95 -13.22 0.05 -18.28
N ILE A 96 -12.62 -1.13 -18.53
CA ILE A 96 -13.36 -2.37 -18.87
C ILE A 96 -13.55 -3.23 -17.62
N SER A 97 -12.57 -3.28 -16.72
CA SER A 97 -12.60 -4.11 -15.51
C SER A 97 -13.40 -3.50 -14.37
N GLY A 98 -13.57 -2.17 -14.35
CA GLY A 98 -14.10 -1.46 -13.18
C GLY A 98 -13.19 -1.57 -11.94
N VAL A 99 -11.94 -2.00 -12.15
CA VAL A 99 -10.92 -2.16 -11.10
C VAL A 99 -9.64 -1.59 -11.69
N GLY A 100 -9.15 -0.51 -11.10
CA GLY A 100 -7.98 0.23 -11.59
C GLY A 100 -6.64 -0.46 -11.31
N MET A 101 -5.57 0.21 -11.72
CA MET A 101 -4.18 -0.19 -11.51
C MET A 101 -3.75 -0.13 -10.04
N TYR A 102 -4.42 0.68 -9.22
CA TYR A 102 -4.03 0.96 -7.85
C TYR A 102 -5.08 0.41 -6.89
N LEU A 103 -4.70 -0.62 -6.13
CA LEU A 103 -5.58 -1.22 -5.13
C LEU A 103 -5.12 -0.86 -3.72
N CYS A 104 -6.01 -0.23 -2.96
CA CYS A 104 -5.85 -0.04 -1.53
C CYS A 104 -5.85 -1.38 -0.78
N SER A 105 -5.10 -1.45 0.32
CA SER A 105 -5.11 -2.57 1.24
C SER A 105 -6.40 -2.65 2.07
N GLU A 106 -7.04 -1.52 2.32
CA GLU A 106 -8.28 -1.40 3.11
C GLU A 106 -9.16 -0.27 2.55
N LEU A 107 -10.43 -0.21 2.99
CA LEU A 107 -11.35 0.86 2.57
C LEU A 107 -11.10 2.19 3.29
N GLU A 108 -10.62 2.12 4.53
CA GLU A 108 -10.33 3.24 5.42
C GLU A 108 -8.89 3.12 5.96
N PRO A 109 -8.28 4.23 6.42
CA PRO A 109 -6.93 4.20 6.97
C PRO A 109 -6.78 3.21 8.13
N VAL A 110 -5.64 2.53 8.16
CA VAL A 110 -5.43 1.40 9.08
C VAL A 110 -4.71 1.83 10.36
N SER A 111 -4.88 1.02 11.40
CA SER A 111 -4.01 1.02 12.58
C SER A 111 -3.26 -0.29 12.67
N TRP A 112 -2.13 -0.30 13.36
CA TRP A 112 -1.34 -1.51 13.58
C TRP A 112 -0.76 -1.53 14.99
N MET A 113 -0.40 -2.73 15.44
CA MET A 113 0.20 -2.96 16.76
C MET A 113 1.57 -3.61 16.57
N PRO A 114 2.67 -3.01 17.05
CA PRO A 114 3.96 -3.68 17.08
C PRO A 114 3.88 -4.93 17.95
N TYR A 115 4.53 -5.99 17.50
CA TYR A 115 4.55 -7.27 18.20
C TYR A 115 5.81 -8.04 17.89
N ARG A 116 6.22 -8.93 18.80
CA ARG A 116 7.22 -9.96 18.51
C ARG A 116 6.53 -11.31 18.39
N VAL A 117 7.05 -12.15 17.52
CA VAL A 117 6.59 -13.54 17.45
C VAL A 117 6.98 -14.26 18.73
N HIS A 118 6.01 -14.88 19.39
CA HIS A 118 6.19 -15.64 20.63
C HIS A 118 5.27 -16.86 20.60
N GLU A 119 5.79 -18.00 20.15
CA GLU A 119 5.01 -19.24 20.00
C GLU A 119 4.30 -19.63 21.32
N GLY A 120 3.01 -19.95 21.22
CA GLY A 120 2.17 -20.31 22.36
C GLY A 120 1.64 -19.13 23.17
N MET A 121 2.06 -17.90 22.88
CA MET A 121 1.49 -16.70 23.49
C MET A 121 0.07 -16.45 22.96
N ARG A 122 -0.80 -15.96 23.84
CA ARG A 122 -2.16 -15.55 23.49
C ARG A 122 -2.44 -14.21 24.16
N GLU A 123 -2.61 -13.19 23.34
CA GLU A 123 -2.95 -11.83 23.76
C GLU A 123 -4.41 -11.56 23.42
N GLU A 124 -5.09 -10.84 24.32
CA GLU A 124 -6.46 -10.41 24.15
C GLU A 124 -6.50 -8.89 24.23
N VAL A 125 -7.00 -8.25 23.17
CA VAL A 125 -7.15 -6.80 23.08
C VAL A 125 -8.62 -6.49 22.94
N VAL A 126 -9.11 -5.59 23.79
CA VAL A 126 -10.50 -5.13 23.76
C VAL A 126 -10.50 -3.69 23.24
N ASP A 127 -11.21 -3.45 22.16
CA ASP A 127 -11.34 -2.10 21.60
C ASP A 127 -12.32 -1.23 22.40
N GLU A 128 -12.43 0.05 22.04
CA GLU A 128 -13.31 1.02 22.71
C GLU A 128 -14.80 0.64 22.64
N ASN A 129 -15.18 -0.19 21.67
CA ASN A 129 -16.55 -0.69 21.48
C ASN A 129 -16.81 -2.00 22.23
N GLY A 130 -15.81 -2.53 22.95
CA GLY A 130 -15.88 -3.81 23.66
C GLY A 130 -15.70 -5.03 22.75
N HIS A 131 -15.22 -4.85 21.52
CA HIS A 131 -14.86 -5.97 20.64
C HIS A 131 -13.53 -6.57 21.08
N THR A 132 -13.54 -7.87 21.31
CA THR A 132 -12.34 -8.63 21.67
C THR A 132 -11.66 -9.20 20.44
N SER A 133 -10.41 -8.79 20.20
CA SER A 133 -9.50 -9.42 19.25
C SER A 133 -8.50 -10.32 19.96
N ILE A 134 -8.31 -11.53 19.43
CA ILE A 134 -7.38 -12.52 19.98
C ILE A 134 -6.21 -12.65 19.01
N TYR A 135 -5.00 -12.47 19.54
CA TYR A 135 -3.76 -12.65 18.81
C TYR A 135 -3.03 -13.86 19.39
N THR A 136 -2.68 -14.82 18.53
CA THR A 136 -1.91 -16.01 18.91
C THR A 136 -0.51 -15.94 18.35
N ASP A 137 0.44 -16.53 19.06
CA ASP A 137 1.86 -16.56 18.71
C ASP A 137 2.51 -15.17 18.61
N ARG A 138 1.94 -14.20 19.35
CA ARG A 138 2.36 -12.79 19.37
C ARG A 138 2.45 -12.28 20.80
N GLU A 139 3.53 -11.57 21.08
CA GLU A 139 3.72 -10.75 22.27
C GLU A 139 3.61 -9.28 21.84
N LEU A 140 2.56 -8.58 22.28
CA LEU A 140 2.30 -7.19 21.91
C LEU A 140 3.17 -6.23 22.74
N PHE A 141 3.69 -5.18 22.11
CA PHE A 141 4.41 -4.16 22.87
C PHE A 141 3.43 -3.28 23.64
N ARG A 142 3.89 -2.86 24.83
CA ARG A 142 3.12 -2.04 25.76
C ARG A 142 3.87 -0.76 26.09
N ASP A 143 3.11 0.30 26.38
CA ASP A 143 3.64 1.58 26.80
C ASP A 143 4.10 1.55 28.28
N GLU A 144 4.48 2.72 28.81
CA GLU A 144 4.89 2.86 30.21
C GLU A 144 3.78 2.59 31.24
N ASN A 145 2.51 2.65 30.83
CA ASN A 145 1.35 2.37 31.66
C ASN A 145 0.95 0.89 31.60
N GLY A 146 1.54 0.10 30.69
CA GLY A 146 1.22 -1.29 30.44
C GLY A 146 0.10 -1.49 29.40
N ASP A 147 -0.34 -0.41 28.75
CA ASP A 147 -1.36 -0.45 27.71
C ASP A 147 -0.74 -0.87 26.38
N VAL A 148 -1.49 -1.61 25.56
CA VAL A 148 -1.01 -2.03 24.24
C VAL A 148 -0.80 -0.81 23.35
N ILE A 149 0.36 -0.74 22.71
CA ILE A 149 0.67 0.34 21.77
C ILE A 149 -0.10 0.11 20.46
N ILE A 150 -0.84 1.14 20.02
CA ILE A 150 -1.55 1.16 18.75
C ILE A 150 -1.08 2.40 17.97
N TYR A 151 -0.64 2.19 16.74
CA TYR A 151 -0.19 3.27 15.86
C TYR A 151 -1.20 3.53 14.75
N HIS A 152 -1.46 4.82 14.50
CA HIS A 152 -2.26 5.30 13.36
C HIS A 152 -1.40 5.93 12.26
N GLN A 153 -0.10 6.04 12.48
CA GLN A 153 0.90 6.39 11.47
C GLN A 153 1.53 5.11 10.91
N SER A 154 2.08 5.15 9.69
CA SER A 154 2.70 3.95 9.15
C SER A 154 3.93 3.52 9.94
N HIS A 155 4.29 2.26 9.76
CA HIS A 155 5.56 1.68 10.18
C HIS A 155 6.77 2.59 9.90
N PHE A 156 6.79 3.25 8.73
CA PHE A 156 7.89 4.10 8.31
C PHE A 156 7.90 5.43 9.06
N LYS A 157 6.74 6.06 9.24
CA LYS A 157 6.62 7.34 9.97
C LYS A 157 6.92 7.17 11.45
N VAL A 158 6.44 6.10 12.08
CA VAL A 158 6.77 5.73 13.47
C VAL A 158 8.27 5.50 13.65
N ALA A 159 8.92 4.82 12.70
CA ALA A 159 10.35 4.56 12.73
C ALA A 159 11.23 5.77 12.34
N GLY A 160 10.63 6.92 11.99
CA GLY A 160 11.36 8.12 11.59
C GLY A 160 12.08 7.99 10.24
N ILE A 161 11.54 7.19 9.33
CA ILE A 161 12.10 6.98 7.99
C ILE A 161 11.69 8.12 7.07
N GLU A 162 12.66 8.95 6.67
CA GLU A 162 12.46 10.06 5.74
C GLU A 162 12.91 9.67 4.31
N ASN A 163 14.22 9.75 4.05
CA ASN A 163 14.83 9.66 2.72
C ASN A 163 15.32 8.25 2.35
N GLU A 164 15.03 7.26 3.18
CA GLU A 164 15.47 5.89 2.93
C GLU A 164 14.47 5.14 2.04
N ARG A 165 15.00 4.19 1.26
CA ARG A 165 14.17 3.31 0.45
C ARG A 165 13.31 2.43 1.36
N ARG A 166 12.00 2.44 1.11
CA ARG A 166 10.99 1.67 1.84
C ARG A 166 10.75 0.34 1.13
N TYR A 167 10.58 -0.73 1.91
CA TYR A 167 10.33 -2.07 1.38
C TYR A 167 9.09 -2.70 2.01
N LEU A 168 8.36 -3.47 1.22
CA LEU A 168 7.42 -4.49 1.71
C LEU A 168 7.92 -5.84 1.22
N LEU A 169 8.53 -6.59 2.14
CA LEU A 169 9.15 -7.88 1.82
C LEU A 169 8.13 -9.00 1.96
N SER A 170 7.86 -9.73 0.88
CA SER A 170 6.91 -10.84 0.90
C SER A 170 7.53 -12.10 1.48
N ILE A 171 6.79 -12.73 2.39
CA ILE A 171 7.09 -14.02 2.99
C ILE A 171 5.86 -14.94 2.93
N VAL A 172 6.05 -16.23 3.20
CA VAL A 172 4.96 -17.22 3.18
C VAL A 172 4.09 -17.05 4.42
N SER A 173 2.81 -16.76 4.21
CA SER A 173 1.80 -16.76 5.27
C SER A 173 1.47 -18.19 5.69
N VAL A 174 1.62 -18.50 6.98
CA VAL A 174 1.37 -19.86 7.53
C VAL A 174 0.21 -19.95 8.53
N SER A 175 -0.38 -18.81 8.92
CA SER A 175 -1.37 -18.76 10.01
C SER A 175 -2.65 -17.98 9.68
N HIS A 176 -2.74 -17.33 8.51
CA HIS A 176 -3.92 -16.52 8.14
C HIS A 176 -4.71 -17.18 7.00
N GLY A 177 -6.03 -16.99 7.02
CA GLY A 177 -6.95 -17.51 6.00
C GLY A 177 -6.55 -17.10 4.58
N SER A 178 -6.95 -17.90 3.60
CA SER A 178 -6.59 -17.68 2.19
C SER A 178 -6.97 -16.26 1.73
N GLY A 179 -5.97 -15.45 1.34
CA GLY A 179 -6.20 -14.16 0.67
C GLY A 179 -5.39 -12.96 1.18
N SER A 180 -4.69 -13.07 2.32
CA SER A 180 -3.79 -12.01 2.81
C SER A 180 -2.32 -12.38 2.56
N ASP A 181 -1.55 -11.40 2.10
CA ASP A 181 -0.11 -11.50 1.96
C ASP A 181 0.56 -11.17 3.30
N ALA A 182 1.51 -12.01 3.71
CA ALA A 182 2.38 -11.73 4.85
C ALA A 182 3.54 -10.87 4.35
N LEU A 183 3.56 -9.59 4.74
CA LEU A 183 4.53 -8.60 4.28
C LEU A 183 5.30 -8.02 5.46
N ILE A 184 6.60 -7.79 5.29
CA ILE A 184 7.43 -7.11 6.28
C ILE A 184 7.71 -5.68 5.79
N PRO A 185 7.11 -4.64 6.40
CA PRO A 185 7.55 -3.26 6.25
C PRO A 185 8.99 -3.13 6.73
N ALA A 186 9.90 -2.70 5.85
CA ALA A 186 11.32 -2.77 6.13
C ALA A 186 12.14 -1.65 5.47
N VAL A 187 13.34 -1.44 6.00
CA VAL A 187 14.38 -0.60 5.39
C VAL A 187 15.70 -1.36 5.40
N LYS A 188 16.54 -1.16 4.38
CA LYS A 188 17.81 -1.88 4.26
C LYS A 188 18.87 -1.31 5.20
N ARG A 189 19.66 -2.17 5.83
CA ARG A 189 20.76 -1.85 6.77
C ARG A 189 21.97 -2.70 6.43
N GLY A 190 22.79 -2.22 5.49
CA GLY A 190 23.87 -3.03 4.93
C GLY A 190 23.32 -4.20 4.12
N ASP A 191 23.71 -5.42 4.48
CA ASP A 191 23.23 -6.65 3.85
C ASP A 191 21.91 -7.17 4.47
N GLN A 192 21.49 -6.60 5.59
CA GLN A 192 20.29 -7.00 6.32
C GLN A 192 19.13 -6.01 6.09
N TYR A 193 17.93 -6.39 6.53
CA TYR A 193 16.77 -5.50 6.59
C TYR A 193 16.38 -5.26 8.05
N LEU A 194 15.98 -4.04 8.38
CA LEU A 194 15.32 -3.74 9.65
C LEU A 194 13.82 -3.96 9.48
N ASN A 195 13.26 -4.92 10.20
CA ASN A 195 11.82 -5.14 10.31
C ASN A 195 11.20 -4.02 11.15
N LEU A 196 10.31 -3.23 10.55
CA LEU A 196 9.69 -2.09 11.21
C LEU A 196 8.49 -2.46 12.09
N VAL A 197 8.05 -3.72 12.09
CA VAL A 197 6.98 -4.20 12.98
C VAL A 197 7.53 -4.42 14.39
N ASP A 198 8.74 -4.96 14.53
CA ASP A 198 9.32 -5.36 15.81
C ASP A 198 10.70 -4.77 16.12
N GLY A 199 11.29 -4.05 15.15
CA GLY A 199 12.59 -3.40 15.25
C GLY A 199 13.80 -4.34 15.11
N THR A 200 13.62 -5.58 14.65
CA THR A 200 14.71 -6.57 14.54
C THR A 200 15.41 -6.52 13.17
N LEU A 201 16.71 -6.85 13.16
CA LEU A 201 17.45 -7.06 11.90
C LEU A 201 17.24 -8.48 11.39
N ILE A 202 16.98 -8.61 10.08
CA ILE A 202 16.71 -9.88 9.41
C ILE A 202 17.61 -10.06 8.18
N ASP A 203 18.09 -11.29 8.00
CA ASP A 203 18.69 -11.76 6.76
C ASP A 203 17.57 -12.26 5.85
N TYR A 204 17.02 -11.36 5.02
CA TYR A 204 15.84 -11.68 4.22
C TYR A 204 16.16 -12.64 3.06
N GLU A 205 15.36 -13.70 2.96
CA GLU A 205 15.32 -14.63 1.83
C GLU A 205 13.86 -14.87 1.40
N PRO A 206 13.55 -14.86 0.09
CA PRO A 206 12.23 -15.25 -0.39
C PRO A 206 11.86 -16.66 0.08
N GLY A 207 10.65 -16.83 0.61
CA GLY A 207 10.16 -18.13 1.10
C GLY A 207 10.26 -18.35 2.61
N MET A 208 10.83 -17.39 3.36
CA MET A 208 10.70 -17.35 4.83
C MET A 208 9.23 -17.43 5.26
N GLN A 209 8.96 -17.83 6.50
CA GLN A 209 7.60 -18.08 6.98
C GLN A 209 7.18 -17.09 8.06
N SER A 210 5.92 -16.65 8.03
CA SER A 210 5.36 -15.70 9.00
C SER A 210 5.21 -16.23 10.42
N ALA A 211 5.48 -17.52 10.65
CA ALA A 211 5.52 -18.10 12.01
C ALA A 211 6.76 -17.66 12.81
N THR A 212 7.75 -17.02 12.19
CA THR A 212 9.00 -16.62 12.86
C THR A 212 9.30 -15.13 12.76
N TYR A 213 8.56 -14.38 11.95
CA TYR A 213 8.78 -12.96 11.71
C TYR A 213 7.52 -12.15 11.98
N ALA A 214 7.68 -10.99 12.60
CA ALA A 214 6.61 -10.03 12.70
C ALA A 214 6.30 -9.46 11.31
N VAL A 215 5.01 -9.44 10.95
CA VAL A 215 4.52 -9.06 9.62
C VAL A 215 3.29 -8.18 9.74
N GLU A 216 3.03 -7.43 8.69
CA GLU A 216 1.73 -6.85 8.38
C GLU A 216 0.99 -7.80 7.43
N HIS A 217 -0.30 -8.05 7.70
CA HIS A 217 -1.14 -8.90 6.86
C HIS A 217 -2.03 -8.04 5.98
N LEU A 218 -1.62 -7.82 4.73
CA LEU A 218 -2.36 -6.95 3.80
C LEU A 218 -3.19 -7.78 2.82
N SER A 219 -4.35 -7.25 2.46
CA SER A 219 -5.22 -7.85 1.44
C SER A 219 -5.52 -6.84 0.35
N PHE A 220 -5.19 -7.15 -0.91
CA PHE A 220 -5.48 -6.27 -2.04
C PHE A 220 -6.64 -6.84 -2.86
N ILE A 221 -7.86 -6.45 -2.49
CA ILE A 221 -9.09 -7.03 -3.06
C ILE A 221 -9.39 -6.35 -4.40
N PRO A 222 -9.49 -7.08 -5.53
CA PRO A 222 -9.78 -6.50 -6.84
C PRO A 222 -11.27 -6.15 -6.98
N LYS A 223 -11.73 -5.14 -6.23
CA LYS A 223 -13.08 -4.58 -6.25
C LYS A 223 -13.00 -3.07 -6.43
N TYR A 224 -14.04 -2.49 -7.02
CA TYR A 224 -14.13 -1.05 -7.28
C TYR A 224 -13.88 -0.21 -6.01
N ASP A 225 -14.46 -0.59 -4.87
CA ASP A 225 -14.33 0.16 -3.61
C ASP A 225 -12.89 0.20 -3.07
N PHE A 226 -12.07 -0.77 -3.46
CA PHE A 226 -10.64 -0.86 -3.13
C PHE A 226 -9.76 -0.21 -4.21
N SER A 227 -10.32 0.18 -5.36
CA SER A 227 -9.58 0.97 -6.35
C SER A 227 -9.43 2.40 -5.86
N LEU A 228 -8.25 2.97 -6.08
CA LEU A 228 -8.09 4.42 -6.18
C LEU A 228 -8.57 4.91 -7.55
#